data_AF-A0A972ZW21-F1
#
_entry.id   AF-A0A972ZW21-F1
#
_cell.length_a   1.000
_cell.length_b   1.000
_cell.length_c   1.000
_cell.angle_alpha   90.00
_cell.angle_beta   90.00
_cell.angle_gamma   90.00
#
_symmetry.space_group_name_H-M   'P 1'
#
loop_
_entity.id
_entity.type
_entity.pdbx_description
1 polymer ?
#
loop_
_entity_poly.entity_id
_entity_poly.type
_entity_poly.pdbx_seq_one_letter_code
_entity_poly.pdbx_strand_id
1 'polypeptide(L)'
;MRADDVLLELATRMNWDVSEFLGFVASEEARQQYEKYNLDAHQRGIFGVPTMIIDDEMWWGNDRLMFVEEYIEAQVSQRLCRSIREALPSM
;
A
#
# COMPACT_ATOMS: atom_id res chain seq x y z
N MET A 1 -7.24 27.09 9.36
CA MET A 1 -7.93 25.79 9.54
C MET A 1 -7.12 25.01 10.54
N ARG A 2 -7.71 24.55 11.64
CA ARG A 2 -7.01 23.72 12.64
C ARG A 2 -7.00 22.27 12.17
N ALA A 3 -6.06 21.46 12.67
CA ALA A 3 -5.98 20.04 12.31
C ALA A 3 -7.30 19.29 12.61
N ASP A 4 -7.92 19.62 13.75
CA ASP A 4 -9.18 19.01 14.18
C ASP A 4 -10.35 19.32 13.23
N ASP A 5 -10.37 20.52 12.63
CA ASP A 5 -11.41 20.92 11.67
C ASP A 5 -11.34 20.03 10.40
N VAL A 6 -10.12 19.72 9.94
CA VAL A 6 -9.88 18.86 8.76
C VAL A 6 -10.29 17.42 9.04
N LEU A 7 -9.96 16.90 10.22
CA LEU A 7 -10.30 15.53 10.62
C LEU A 7 -11.81 15.34 10.76
N LEU A 8 -12.52 16.33 11.29
CA LEU A 8 -13.98 16.31 11.40
C LEU A 8 -14.66 16.33 10.02
N GLU A 9 -14.19 17.18 9.11
CA GLU A 9 -14.69 17.22 7.74
C GLU A 9 -14.47 15.87 7.04
N LEU A 10 -13.29 15.27 7.19
CA LEU A 10 -12.97 13.97 6.61
C LEU A 10 -13.89 12.87 7.13
N ALA A 11 -14.07 12.75 8.46
CA ALA A 11 -14.94 11.74 9.06
C ALA A 11 -16.38 11.88 8.55
N THR A 12 -16.88 13.11 8.44
CA THR A 12 -18.22 13.40 7.92
C THR A 12 -18.34 12.99 6.46
N ARG A 13 -17.35 13.33 5.62
CA ARG A 13 -17.33 12.98 4.18
C ARG A 13 -17.23 11.47 3.94
N MET A 14 -16.54 10.75 4.82
CA MET A 14 -16.40 9.29 4.77
C MET A 14 -17.58 8.56 5.43
N ASN A 15 -18.54 9.29 6.00
CA ASN A 15 -19.70 8.76 6.74
C ASN A 15 -19.29 7.84 7.92
N TRP A 16 -18.23 8.24 8.64
CA TRP A 16 -17.74 7.58 9.85
C TRP A 16 -18.34 8.22 11.11
N ASP A 17 -18.36 7.47 12.22
CA ASP A 17 -18.66 8.07 13.52
C ASP A 17 -17.52 9.01 13.92
N VAL A 18 -17.85 10.29 14.06
CA VAL A 18 -16.86 11.35 14.32
C VAL A 18 -16.20 11.18 15.68
N SER A 19 -16.96 10.77 16.70
CA SER A 19 -16.43 10.63 18.06
C SER A 19 -15.50 9.43 18.17
N GLU A 20 -15.88 8.31 17.55
CA GLU A 20 -15.07 7.10 17.48
C GLU A 20 -13.77 7.36 16.70
N PHE A 21 -13.86 7.98 15.52
CA PHE A 21 -12.70 8.29 14.69
C PHE A 21 -11.70 9.21 15.40
N LEU A 22 -12.16 10.34 15.94
CA LEU A 22 -11.28 11.28 16.65
C LEU A 22 -10.70 10.65 17.92
N GLY A 23 -11.50 9.84 18.63
CA GLY A 23 -11.04 9.06 19.78
C GLY A 23 -9.92 8.10 19.41
N PHE A 24 -10.04 7.39 18.29
CA PHE A 24 -9.01 6.48 17.80
C PHE A 24 -7.74 7.23 17.36
N VAL A 25 -7.85 8.32 16.59
CA VAL A 25 -6.69 9.09 16.12
C VAL A 25 -5.85 9.64 17.29
N ALA A 26 -6.49 10.01 18.40
CA ALA A 26 -5.81 10.49 19.61
C ALA A 26 -5.38 9.35 20.56
N SER A 27 -5.68 8.09 20.24
CA SER A 27 -5.43 6.96 21.12
C SER A 27 -3.97 6.51 21.11
N GLU A 28 -3.57 5.91 22.23
CA GLU A 28 -2.28 5.24 22.37
C GLU A 28 -2.14 4.03 21.42
N GLU A 29 -3.25 3.35 21.12
CA GLU A 29 -3.29 2.26 20.16
C GLU A 29 -2.88 2.71 18.75
N ALA A 30 -3.47 3.80 18.25
CA ALA A 30 -3.13 4.36 16.96
C ALA A 30 -1.66 4.80 16.88
N ARG A 31 -1.14 5.41 17.96
CA ARG A 31 0.28 5.79 18.07
C ARG A 31 1.21 4.57 17.95
N GLN A 32 0.92 3.51 18.69
CA GLN A 32 1.72 2.27 18.67
C GLN A 32 1.66 1.60 17.30
N GLN A 33 0.50 1.56 16.66
CA GLN A 33 0.36 1.04 15.30
C GLN A 33 1.19 1.86 14.29
N TYR A 34 1.14 3.19 14.37
CA TYR A 34 1.93 4.08 13.51
C TYR A 34 3.44 3.84 13.67
N GLU A 35 3.94 3.73 14.91
CA GLU A 35 5.35 3.45 15.18
C GLU A 35 5.78 2.08 14.67
N LYS A 36 4.93 1.06 14.85
CA LYS A 36 5.18 -0.28 14.33
C LYS A 36 5.30 -0.25 12.80
N TYR A 37 4.37 0.38 12.09
CA TYR A 37 4.42 0.45 10.63
C TYR A 37 5.65 1.21 10.12
N ASN A 38 6.06 2.27 10.82
CA ASN A 38 7.31 2.94 10.50
C ASN A 38 8.51 2.01 10.67
N LEU A 39 8.62 1.30 11.80
CA LEU A 39 9.71 0.36 12.03
C LEU A 39 9.74 -0.75 10.98
N ASP A 40 8.59 -1.35 10.67
CA ASP A 40 8.45 -2.39 9.66
C ASP A 40 8.89 -1.87 8.28
N ALA A 41 8.54 -0.62 7.93
CA ALA A 41 8.98 0.00 6.68
C ALA A 41 10.50 0.18 6.62
N HIS A 42 11.12 0.66 7.71
CA HIS A 42 12.58 0.81 7.79
C HIS A 42 13.29 -0.55 7.69
N GLN A 43 12.76 -1.59 8.35
CA GLN A 43 13.31 -2.95 8.29
C GLN A 43 13.26 -3.54 6.88
N ARG A 44 12.26 -3.16 6.08
CA ARG A 44 12.14 -3.54 4.66
C ARG A 44 12.99 -2.68 3.73
N GLY A 45 13.78 -1.74 4.26
CA GLY A 45 14.64 -0.85 3.46
C GLY A 45 13.92 0.32 2.81
N ILE A 46 12.67 0.61 3.19
CA ILE A 46 11.95 1.79 2.70
C ILE A 46 12.56 3.04 3.34
N PHE A 47 13.02 3.98 2.51
CA PHE A 47 13.67 5.22 2.94
C PHE A 47 12.92 6.49 2.51
N GLY A 48 11.82 6.35 1.76
CA GLY A 48 11.07 7.48 1.24
C GLY A 48 9.70 7.08 0.70
N VAL A 49 8.90 8.08 0.32
CA VAL A 49 7.56 7.90 -0.25
C VAL A 49 7.39 8.71 -1.56
N PRO A 50 6.53 8.25 -2.49
CA PRO A 50 5.87 6.94 -2.51
C PRO A 50 6.86 5.81 -2.85
N THR A 51 6.72 4.68 -2.15
CA THR A 51 7.45 3.44 -2.47
C THR A 51 6.43 2.32 -2.70
N MET A 52 6.56 1.64 -3.83
CA MET A 52 5.75 0.48 -4.20
C MET A 52 6.61 -0.76 -4.07
N ILE A 53 6.07 -1.83 -3.48
CA ILE A 53 6.72 -3.14 -3.37
C ILE A 53 5.74 -4.18 -3.91
N ILE A 54 6.19 -4.99 -4.87
CA ILE A 54 5.43 -6.12 -5.42
C ILE A 54 6.37 -7.33 -5.40
N ASP A 55 5.95 -8.40 -4.73
CA ASP A 55 6.80 -9.55 -4.41
C ASP A 55 8.10 -9.09 -3.73
N ASP A 56 9.26 -9.41 -4.33
CA ASP A 56 10.60 -9.05 -3.83
C ASP A 56 11.17 -7.78 -4.50
N GLU A 57 10.40 -7.12 -5.38
CA GLU A 57 10.83 -5.94 -6.13
C GLU A 57 10.32 -4.63 -5.52
N MET A 58 11.15 -3.58 -5.56
CA MET A 58 10.87 -2.27 -4.97
C MET A 58 11.10 -1.13 -5.97
N TRP A 59 10.15 -0.20 -6.02
CA TRP A 59 10.23 1.04 -6.80
C TRP A 59 9.95 2.26 -5.92
N TRP A 60 10.81 3.28 -6.00
CA TRP A 60 10.65 4.52 -5.26
C TRP A 60 10.46 5.70 -6.22
N GLY A 61 9.39 6.48 -6.00
CA GLY A 61 9.06 7.68 -6.77
C GLY A 61 7.81 7.51 -7.65
N ASN A 62 7.04 8.58 -7.79
CA ASN A 62 5.86 8.61 -8.67
C ASN A 62 6.22 8.36 -10.15
N ASP A 63 7.39 8.80 -10.56
CA ASP A 63 7.99 8.58 -11.89
C ASP A 63 8.33 7.12 -12.19
N ARG A 64 8.17 6.22 -11.21
CA ARG A 64 8.40 4.78 -11.37
C ARG A 64 7.14 3.95 -11.59
N LEU A 65 5.95 4.56 -11.53
CA LEU A 65 4.69 3.83 -11.70
C LEU A 65 4.58 3.09 -13.04
N MET A 66 5.12 3.67 -14.12
CA MET A 66 5.17 3.01 -15.43
C MET A 66 5.94 1.67 -15.40
N PHE A 67 7.02 1.59 -14.63
CA PHE A 67 7.79 0.33 -14.48
C PHE A 67 7.04 -0.69 -13.63
N VAL A 68 6.25 -0.23 -12.66
CA VAL A 68 5.37 -1.09 -11.86
C VAL A 68 4.29 -1.71 -12.76
N GLU A 69 3.67 -0.92 -13.62
CA GLU A 69 2.68 -1.39 -14.60
C GLU A 69 3.30 -2.42 -15.55
N GLU A 70 4.44 -2.10 -16.17
CA GLU A 70 5.18 -3.01 -17.06
C GLU A 70 5.54 -4.33 -16.36
N TYR A 71 5.96 -4.27 -15.09
CA TYR A 71 6.28 -5.45 -14.30
C TYR A 71 5.07 -6.36 -14.08
N ILE A 72 3.93 -5.80 -13.70
CA ILE A 72 2.68 -6.55 -13.48
C ILE A 72 2.21 -7.19 -14.79
N GLU A 73 2.22 -6.45 -15.90
CA GLU A 73 1.83 -6.96 -17.23
C GLU A 73 2.72 -8.12 -17.69
N ALA A 74 4.04 -8.00 -17.46
CA ALA A 74 4.98 -9.06 -17.75
C ALA A 74 4.70 -10.31 -16.91
N GLN A 75 4.41 -10.17 -15.62
CA GLN A 75 4.08 -11.31 -14.75
C GLN A 75 2.78 -12.02 -15.18
N VAL A 76 1.74 -11.27 -15.55
CA VAL A 76 0.47 -11.85 -16.05
C VAL A 76 0.73 -12.68 -17.31
N SER A 77 1.47 -12.11 -18.26
CA SER A 77 1.83 -12.79 -19.50
C SER A 77 2.64 -14.07 -19.24
N GLN A 78 3.63 -14.01 -18.34
CA GLN A 78 4.44 -15.19 -17.97
C GLN A 78 3.60 -16.29 -17.30
N ARG A 79 2.69 -15.92 -16.40
CA ARG A 79 1.78 -16.87 -15.74
C ARG A 79 0.87 -17.58 -16.75
N LEU A 80 0.32 -16.83 -17.71
CA LEU A 80 -0.51 -17.39 -18.77
C LEU A 80 0.27 -18.37 -19.65
N CYS A 81 1.47 -17.99 -20.12
CA CYS A 81 2.31 -18.87 -20.93
C CYS A 81 2.71 -20.16 -20.20
N ARG A 82 3.00 -20.08 -18.89
CA ARG A 82 3.32 -21.25 -18.07
C ARG A 82 2.11 -22.19 -17.97
N SER A 83 0.93 -21.64 -17.67
CA SER A 83 -0.31 -22.43 -17.56
C SER A 83 -0.66 -23.14 -18.86
N ILE A 84 -0.54 -22.48 -20.02
CA ILE A 84 -0.78 -23.11 -21.33
C ILE A 84 0.20 -24.26 -21.57
N ARG A 85 1.49 -24.09 -21.22
CA ARG A 85 2.51 -25.12 -21.40
C ARG A 85 2.25 -26.35 -20.52
N GLU A 86 1.82 -26.14 -19.28
CA GLU A 86 1.52 -27.23 -18.34
C GLU A 86 0.22 -27.97 -18.71
N ALA A 87 -0.73 -27.28 -19.34
CA ALA A 87 -1.99 -27.87 -19.80
C ALA A 87 -1.88 -28.65 -21.12
N LEU A 88 -0.79 -28.47 -21.89
CA LEU A 88 -0.53 -29.26 -23.08
C LEU A 88 0.14 -30.58 -22.66
N PRO A 89 -0.51 -31.75 -22.86
CA PRO A 89 0.11 -33.02 -22.55
C PRO A 89 1.40 -33.16 -23.36
N SER A 90 2.47 -33.61 -22.70
CA SER A 90 3.72 -33.99 -23.34
C SER A 90 3.43 -35.00 -24.45
N MET A 91 3.56 -34.57 -25.71
CA MET A 91 3.63 -35.47 -26.86
C MET A 91 4.90 -36.32 -26.79
#